data_AF-A0A212I8S0-F1
#
_entry.id   AF-A0A212I8S0-F1
#
_cell.length_a   1.000
_cell.length_b   1.000
_cell.length_c   1.000
_cell.angle_alpha   90.00
_cell.angle_beta   90.00
_cell.angle_gamma   90.00
#
_symmetry.space_group_name_H-M   'P 1'
#
loop_
_entity.id
_entity.type
_entity.pdbx_description
1 polymer ?
#
loop_
_entity_poly.entity_id
_entity_poly.type
_entity_poly.pdbx_seq_one_letter_code
_entity_poly.pdbx_strand_id
1 'polypeptide(L)'
;MTAFIIAIVITVIAAWLIVKNYQPQTVLLLAGLALLTITVLFYPENSILYDKAKSTGSTWLDIFSFAKESLTTQIAGIGLIIMAAGGFASYMDHIKASNAMVNMCIRPLQVIKAPYLILALGYICAQLLHVAISSAAGLAMLLLVTFFPVLVRLGVSKASAAAMIGLCAFMDLGPAVGTANLAAKHAGMESAIYFAHYQMPVAVVVMLAVAVVIYFTAKYFDKKDGFISGEQSVAQAEEEGRKAPAIYALLPVLPVALVLVFSPLVIKSIKIDVVTAMILGAVVAFFFELVATRDFKNCCKGLQVFFKGMGSMFTSIVSLLVCADIYAQGLQKIGAVDYLLQSVQNAGLGFTSMTLVMTALVGVTAVLTGSGVAAFFSFSGLAPSIAAKFGESAVNMILPMQLMAGMGRSMSPVAGIIIAVSKAGECSPFMIVRRTLLPALAGIAAMLVANYVLI
;
A
#
# COMPACT_ATOMS: atom_id res chain seq x y z
N MET A 1 18.05 -28.48 -9.51
CA MET A 1 18.61 -28.26 -8.15
C MET A 1 19.63 -27.11 -8.13
N THR A 2 20.66 -27.12 -8.99
CA THR A 2 21.68 -26.05 -9.07
C THR A 2 21.09 -24.66 -9.33
N ALA A 3 20.18 -24.52 -10.31
CA ALA A 3 19.48 -23.27 -10.63
C ALA A 3 18.74 -22.68 -9.43
N PHE A 4 18.09 -23.55 -8.65
CA PHE A 4 17.35 -23.19 -7.46
C PHE A 4 18.25 -22.76 -6.31
N ILE A 5 19.39 -23.44 -6.09
CA ILE A 5 20.39 -23.03 -5.09
C ILE A 5 20.91 -21.63 -5.43
N ILE A 6 21.25 -21.37 -6.69
CA ILE A 6 21.72 -20.06 -7.14
C ILE A 6 20.64 -18.98 -6.89
N ALA A 7 19.40 -19.28 -7.27
CA ALA A 7 18.28 -18.37 -7.05
C ALA A 7 18.04 -18.08 -5.56
N ILE A 8 18.12 -19.08 -4.68
CA ILE A 8 18.06 -18.90 -3.23
C ILE A 8 19.21 -18.03 -2.75
N VAL A 9 20.44 -18.31 -3.15
CA VAL A 9 21.61 -17.55 -2.72
C VAL A 9 21.47 -16.07 -3.10
N ILE A 10 21.08 -15.79 -4.34
CA ILE A 10 20.85 -14.41 -4.81
C ILE A 10 19.70 -13.76 -4.02
N THR A 11 18.62 -14.50 -3.77
CA THR A 11 17.47 -14.01 -2.99
C THR A 11 17.84 -13.70 -1.54
N VAL A 12 18.63 -14.57 -0.90
CA VAL A 12 19.12 -14.37 0.48
C VAL A 12 20.06 -13.17 0.55
N ILE A 13 20.96 -13.02 -0.42
CA ILE A 13 21.84 -11.84 -0.51
C ILE A 13 21.02 -10.56 -0.69
N ALA A 14 20.06 -10.57 -1.61
CA ALA A 14 19.18 -9.42 -1.86
C ALA A 14 18.37 -9.06 -0.61
N ALA A 15 17.76 -10.04 0.05
CA ALA A 15 17.03 -9.85 1.30
C ALA A 15 17.95 -9.30 2.40
N TRP A 16 19.16 -9.84 2.56
CA TRP A 16 20.13 -9.36 3.53
C TRP A 16 20.57 -7.91 3.28
N LEU A 17 20.81 -7.53 2.02
CA LEU A 17 21.13 -6.15 1.65
C LEU A 17 19.96 -5.21 1.94
N ILE A 18 18.73 -5.62 1.62
CA ILE A 18 17.52 -4.84 1.92
C ILE A 18 17.35 -4.66 3.44
N VAL A 19 17.59 -5.71 4.24
CA VAL A 19 17.58 -5.64 5.71
C VAL A 19 18.67 -4.72 6.25
N LYS A 20 19.81 -4.61 5.56
CA LYS A 20 20.89 -3.67 5.87
C LYS A 20 20.62 -2.22 5.39
N ASN A 21 19.40 -1.87 5.02
CA ASN A 21 19.00 -0.53 4.56
C ASN A 21 19.67 -0.08 3.24
N TYR A 22 20.08 -1.00 2.37
CA TYR A 22 20.41 -0.64 0.99
C TYR A 22 19.13 -0.35 0.19
N GLN A 23 19.23 0.53 -0.81
CA GLN A 23 18.08 0.91 -1.64
C GLN A 23 17.51 -0.30 -2.40
N PRO A 24 16.24 -0.71 -2.13
CA PRO A 24 15.66 -1.92 -2.72
C PRO A 24 15.64 -1.91 -4.25
N GLN A 25 15.47 -0.74 -4.87
CA GLN A 25 15.50 -0.59 -6.33
C GLN A 25 16.81 -1.15 -6.91
N THR A 26 17.95 -0.67 -6.40
CA THR A 26 19.27 -1.07 -6.89
C THR A 26 19.54 -2.55 -6.60
N VAL A 27 19.19 -3.01 -5.40
CA VAL A 27 19.41 -4.41 -4.99
C VAL A 27 18.63 -5.38 -5.89
N LEU A 28 17.34 -5.11 -6.12
CA LEU A 28 16.49 -5.98 -6.96
C LEU A 28 16.90 -5.91 -8.43
N LEU A 29 17.28 -4.74 -8.94
CA LEU A 29 17.78 -4.61 -10.30
C LEU A 29 19.03 -5.47 -10.51
N LEU A 30 20.03 -5.34 -9.62
CA LEU A 30 21.26 -6.12 -9.70
C LEU A 30 20.99 -7.62 -9.53
N ALA A 31 20.10 -8.01 -8.61
CA ALA A 31 19.71 -9.40 -8.42
C ALA A 31 19.03 -9.98 -9.67
N GLY A 32 18.10 -9.24 -10.28
CA GLY A 32 17.42 -9.66 -11.51
C GLY A 32 18.38 -9.77 -12.70
N LEU A 33 19.24 -8.77 -12.90
CA LEU A 33 20.26 -8.81 -13.95
C LEU A 33 21.26 -9.96 -13.74
N ALA A 34 21.65 -10.24 -12.50
CA ALA A 34 22.50 -11.38 -12.17
C ALA A 34 21.82 -12.72 -12.50
N LEU A 35 20.54 -12.89 -12.14
CA LEU A 35 19.76 -14.08 -12.48
C LEU A 35 19.64 -14.29 -13.99
N LEU A 36 19.36 -13.23 -14.74
CA LEU A 36 19.30 -13.28 -16.21
C LEU A 36 20.67 -13.64 -16.80
N THR A 37 21.74 -13.01 -16.32
CA THR A 37 23.13 -13.30 -16.77
C THR A 37 23.50 -14.75 -16.53
N ILE A 38 23.18 -15.29 -15.35
CA ILE A 38 23.43 -16.69 -15.00
C ILE A 38 22.57 -17.62 -15.86
N THR A 39 21.33 -17.23 -16.16
CA THR A 39 20.45 -18.00 -17.06
C THR A 39 21.09 -18.12 -18.44
N VAL A 40 21.61 -17.03 -19.01
CA VAL A 40 22.32 -17.06 -20.30
C VAL A 40 23.56 -17.97 -20.26
N LEU A 41 24.33 -17.92 -19.17
CA LEU A 41 25.59 -18.66 -19.05
C LEU A 41 25.40 -20.17 -18.83
N PHE A 42 24.45 -20.56 -17.99
CA PHE A 42 24.32 -21.94 -17.52
C PHE A 42 23.08 -22.67 -18.07
N TYR A 43 22.10 -21.93 -18.59
CA TYR A 43 20.85 -22.46 -19.11
C TYR A 43 20.49 -21.80 -20.47
N PRO A 44 21.35 -21.91 -21.49
CA PRO A 44 21.16 -21.22 -22.78
C PRO A 44 19.90 -21.65 -23.53
N GLU A 45 19.34 -22.82 -23.20
CA GLU A 45 18.06 -23.34 -23.69
C GLU A 45 16.87 -22.46 -23.26
N ASN A 46 16.99 -21.77 -22.12
CA ASN A 46 15.92 -20.93 -21.58
C ASN A 46 15.96 -19.55 -22.26
N SER A 47 14.90 -19.22 -23.00
CA SER A 47 14.76 -17.90 -23.59
C SER A 47 14.65 -16.83 -22.51
N ILE A 48 15.63 -15.91 -22.49
CA ILE A 48 15.63 -14.75 -21.60
C ILE A 48 14.82 -13.57 -22.12
N LEU A 49 14.09 -13.71 -23.23
CA LEU A 49 13.30 -12.61 -23.79
C LEU A 49 12.13 -12.25 -22.87
N TYR A 50 11.83 -10.96 -22.80
CA TYR A 50 10.70 -10.42 -22.03
C TYR A 50 9.40 -10.71 -22.76
N ASP A 51 8.55 -11.56 -22.19
CA ASP A 51 7.27 -11.96 -22.80
C ASP A 51 7.41 -12.34 -24.30
N LYS A 52 6.79 -11.58 -25.21
CA LYS A 52 6.86 -11.79 -26.68
C LYS A 52 7.83 -10.83 -27.38
N ALA A 53 8.75 -10.21 -26.65
CA ALA A 53 9.74 -9.29 -27.22
C ALA A 53 10.65 -10.01 -28.23
N LYS A 54 11.04 -9.28 -29.28
CA LYS A 54 12.01 -9.77 -30.26
C LYS A 54 13.43 -9.61 -29.72
N SER A 55 14.30 -10.57 -30.04
CA SER A 55 15.73 -10.46 -29.74
C SER A 55 16.36 -9.28 -30.49
N THR A 56 17.34 -8.65 -29.87
CA THR A 56 18.21 -7.64 -30.50
C THR A 56 19.24 -8.26 -31.44
N GLY A 57 19.27 -9.59 -31.58
CA GLY A 57 20.28 -10.33 -32.32
C GLY A 57 21.54 -10.66 -31.50
N SER A 58 21.57 -10.33 -30.21
CA SER A 58 22.66 -10.66 -29.28
C SER A 58 22.11 -10.94 -27.89
N THR A 59 22.34 -12.16 -27.39
CA THR A 59 21.86 -12.62 -26.08
C THR A 59 22.37 -11.76 -24.92
N TRP A 60 23.54 -11.13 -25.06
CA TRP A 60 24.09 -10.23 -24.04
C TRP A 60 23.37 -8.89 -23.98
N LEU A 61 23.00 -8.35 -25.16
CA LEU A 61 22.21 -7.12 -25.24
C LEU A 61 20.75 -7.38 -24.89
N ASP A 62 20.25 -8.60 -25.10
CA ASP A 62 18.91 -9.01 -24.70
C ASP A 62 18.69 -8.91 -23.19
N ILE A 63 19.73 -9.00 -22.35
CA ILE A 63 19.63 -8.76 -20.89
C ILE A 63 19.24 -7.30 -20.60
N PHE A 64 19.86 -6.34 -21.29
CA PHE A 64 19.53 -4.92 -21.13
C PHE A 64 18.22 -4.56 -21.84
N SER A 65 17.94 -5.20 -22.98
CA SER A 65 16.65 -5.10 -23.66
C SER A 65 15.53 -5.57 -22.73
N PHE A 66 15.75 -6.63 -21.95
CA PHE A 66 14.81 -7.12 -20.95
C PHE A 66 14.43 -6.03 -19.95
N ALA A 67 15.43 -5.33 -19.40
CA ALA A 67 15.19 -4.23 -18.47
C ALA A 67 14.41 -3.08 -19.13
N LYS A 68 14.70 -2.75 -20.39
CA LYS A 68 13.97 -1.74 -21.18
C LYS A 68 12.50 -2.15 -21.41
N GLU A 69 12.24 -3.40 -21.76
CA GLU A 69 10.88 -3.91 -22.00
C GLU A 69 10.07 -3.97 -20.70
N SER A 70 10.68 -4.42 -19.60
CA SER A 70 10.07 -4.35 -18.26
C SER A 70 9.74 -2.90 -17.89
N LEU A 71 10.68 -1.97 -18.06
CA LEU A 71 10.46 -0.55 -17.81
C LEU A 71 9.26 -0.01 -18.60
N THR A 72 9.21 -0.28 -19.91
CA THR A 72 8.13 0.16 -20.80
C THR A 72 6.78 -0.41 -20.37
N THR A 73 6.73 -1.72 -20.11
CA THR A 73 5.50 -2.44 -19.73
C THR A 73 4.97 -1.98 -18.38
N GLN A 74 5.85 -1.83 -17.39
CA GLN A 74 5.44 -1.44 -16.04
C GLN A 74 5.06 0.03 -15.97
N ILE A 75 5.78 0.95 -16.64
CA ILE A 75 5.41 2.36 -16.70
C ILE A 75 4.04 2.54 -17.36
N ALA A 76 3.83 1.95 -18.55
CA ALA A 76 2.60 2.14 -19.31
C ALA A 76 1.37 1.54 -18.60
N GLY A 77 1.55 0.47 -17.84
CA GLY A 77 0.50 -0.16 -17.06
C GLY A 77 0.35 0.43 -15.66
N ILE A 78 0.82 -0.31 -14.66
CA ILE A 78 0.60 0.02 -13.23
C ILE A 78 1.32 1.31 -12.83
N GLY A 79 2.50 1.56 -13.40
CA GLY A 79 3.28 2.75 -13.13
C GLY A 79 2.46 4.02 -13.37
N LEU A 80 1.71 4.07 -14.48
CA LEU A 80 0.84 5.20 -14.79
C LEU A 80 -0.29 5.37 -13.78
N ILE A 81 -0.89 4.28 -13.31
CA ILE A 81 -1.91 4.31 -12.23
C ILE A 81 -1.32 4.90 -10.96
N ILE A 82 -0.15 4.42 -10.53
CA ILE A 82 0.54 4.89 -9.31
C ILE A 82 0.90 6.38 -9.45
N MET A 83 1.44 6.78 -10.60
CA MET A 83 1.79 8.17 -10.87
C MET A 83 0.55 9.07 -10.83
N ALA A 84 -0.51 8.72 -11.55
CA ALA A 84 -1.73 9.52 -11.60
C ALA A 84 -2.40 9.63 -10.21
N ALA A 85 -2.46 8.54 -9.45
CA ALA A 85 -2.99 8.55 -8.09
C ALA A 85 -2.16 9.46 -7.15
N GLY A 86 -0.83 9.38 -7.18
CA GLY A 86 0.01 10.25 -6.34
C GLY A 86 0.04 11.70 -6.79
N GLY A 87 -0.06 11.96 -8.11
CA GLY A 87 -0.27 13.29 -8.66
C GLY A 87 -1.58 13.91 -8.19
N PHE A 88 -2.68 13.15 -8.27
CA PHE A 88 -3.98 13.56 -7.78
C PHE A 88 -3.95 13.84 -6.27
N ALA A 89 -3.39 12.93 -5.47
CA ALA A 89 -3.27 13.11 -4.03
C ALA A 89 -2.46 14.36 -3.66
N SER A 90 -1.36 14.62 -4.38
CA SER A 90 -0.53 15.82 -4.19
C SER A 90 -1.30 17.10 -4.52
N TYR A 91 -2.13 17.07 -5.57
CA TYR A 91 -2.97 18.20 -5.93
C TYR A 91 -4.10 18.44 -4.92
N MET A 92 -4.75 17.37 -4.42
CA MET A 92 -5.79 17.48 -3.38
C MET A 92 -5.23 18.04 -2.07
N ASP A 93 -4.01 17.69 -1.69
CA ASP A 93 -3.33 18.27 -0.54
C ASP A 93 -2.97 19.75 -0.76
N HIS A 94 -2.51 20.11 -1.97
CA HIS A 94 -2.18 21.48 -2.34
C HIS A 94 -3.37 22.44 -2.20
N ILE A 95 -4.55 22.04 -2.69
CA ILE A 95 -5.78 22.83 -2.57
C ILE A 95 -6.52 22.64 -1.23
N LYS A 96 -5.95 21.86 -0.30
CA LYS A 96 -6.50 21.54 1.03
C LYS A 96 -7.84 20.79 1.00
N ALA A 97 -8.14 20.09 -0.10
CA ALA A 97 -9.31 19.22 -0.22
C ALA A 97 -9.20 17.98 0.69
N SER A 98 -8.00 17.41 0.83
CA SER A 98 -7.75 16.31 1.75
C SER A 98 -8.05 16.72 3.21
N ASN A 99 -7.61 17.91 3.63
CA ASN A 99 -7.92 18.47 4.96
C ASN A 99 -9.43 18.64 5.15
N ALA A 100 -10.14 19.19 4.15
CA ALA A 100 -11.58 19.37 4.22
C ALA A 100 -12.33 18.03 4.40
N MET A 101 -11.91 17.00 3.67
CA MET A 101 -12.46 15.64 3.77
C MET A 101 -12.24 15.05 5.17
N VAL A 102 -11.00 15.10 5.67
CA VAL A 102 -10.67 14.57 6.99
C VAL A 102 -11.43 15.31 8.10
N ASN A 103 -11.48 16.64 8.04
CA ASN A 103 -12.24 17.44 9.00
C ASN A 103 -13.74 17.11 8.99
N MET A 104 -14.32 16.86 7.81
CA MET A 104 -15.72 16.45 7.67
C MET A 104 -15.97 15.07 8.32
N CYS A 105 -15.08 14.11 8.12
CA CYS A 105 -15.19 12.77 8.72
C CYS A 105 -14.98 12.77 10.25
N ILE A 106 -14.16 13.68 10.79
CA ILE A 106 -13.85 13.75 12.23
C ILE A 106 -14.94 14.45 13.03
N ARG A 107 -15.65 15.44 12.46
CA ARG A 107 -16.71 16.20 13.15
C ARG A 107 -17.70 15.33 13.95
N PRO A 108 -18.30 14.25 13.41
CA PRO A 108 -19.23 13.42 14.18
C PRO A 108 -18.57 12.67 15.35
N LEU A 109 -17.26 12.44 15.31
CA LEU A 109 -16.55 11.78 16.41
C LEU A 109 -16.36 12.70 17.62
N GLN A 110 -16.42 14.02 17.43
CA GLN A 110 -16.21 15.01 18.50
C GLN A 110 -17.34 15.04 19.54
N VAL A 111 -18.52 14.50 19.23
CA VAL A 111 -19.65 14.45 20.18
C VAL A 111 -19.57 13.25 21.15
N ILE A 112 -18.67 12.29 20.88
CA ILE A 112 -18.57 11.05 21.65
C ILE A 112 -17.73 11.32 22.91
N LYS A 113 -18.29 11.10 24.10
CA LYS A 113 -17.59 11.27 25.39
C LYS A 113 -16.95 9.96 25.87
N ALA A 114 -16.20 9.28 25.00
CA ALA A 114 -15.58 7.99 25.31
C ALA A 114 -14.23 7.85 24.58
N PRO A 115 -13.10 8.22 25.22
CA PRO A 115 -11.79 8.34 24.56
C PRO A 115 -11.35 7.07 23.79
N TYR A 116 -11.52 5.89 24.40
CA TYR A 116 -11.13 4.62 23.78
C TYR A 116 -12.08 4.19 22.67
N LEU A 117 -13.36 4.55 22.74
CA LEU A 117 -14.32 4.29 21.65
C LEU A 117 -14.01 5.20 20.46
N ILE A 118 -13.63 6.45 20.71
CA ILE A 118 -13.19 7.38 19.66
C ILE A 118 -11.95 6.85 18.94
N LEU A 119 -11.00 6.21 19.64
CA LEU A 119 -9.86 5.56 19.00
C LEU A 119 -10.26 4.42 18.07
N ALA A 120 -11.15 3.54 18.54
CA ALA A 120 -11.64 2.41 17.75
C ALA A 120 -12.38 2.89 16.49
N LEU A 121 -13.28 3.87 16.63
CA LEU A 121 -14.01 4.47 15.50
C LEU A 121 -13.07 5.30 14.60
N GLY A 122 -12.12 6.00 15.19
CA GLY A 122 -11.11 6.79 14.50
C GLY A 122 -10.23 5.93 13.59
N TYR A 123 -9.88 4.71 14.02
CA TYR A 123 -9.20 3.73 13.18
C TYR A 123 -10.04 3.33 11.97
N ILE A 124 -11.32 3.00 12.16
CA ILE A 124 -12.23 2.67 11.05
C ILE A 124 -12.34 3.85 10.08
N CYS A 125 -12.55 5.07 10.61
CA CYS A 125 -12.59 6.28 9.81
C CYS A 125 -11.30 6.50 9.02
N ALA A 126 -10.13 6.33 9.64
CA ALA A 126 -8.84 6.46 8.97
C ALA A 126 -8.69 5.42 7.84
N GLN A 127 -9.11 4.19 8.07
CA GLN A 127 -9.05 3.12 7.09
C GLN A 127 -9.98 3.36 5.88
N LEU A 128 -11.13 4.00 6.11
CA LEU A 128 -12.04 4.47 5.04
C LEU A 128 -11.48 5.70 4.32
N LEU A 129 -10.87 6.64 5.03
CA LEU A 129 -10.20 7.80 4.45
C LEU A 129 -9.06 7.37 3.51
N HIS A 130 -8.34 6.30 3.84
CA HIS A 130 -7.26 5.74 3.01
C HIS A 130 -7.73 5.27 1.62
N VAL A 131 -9.00 4.87 1.48
CA VAL A 131 -9.58 4.51 0.18
C VAL A 131 -9.53 5.67 -0.80
N ALA A 132 -9.79 6.89 -0.32
CA ALA A 132 -9.74 8.12 -1.12
C ALA A 132 -8.34 8.77 -1.11
N ILE A 133 -7.66 8.73 0.03
CA ILE A 133 -6.30 9.26 0.21
C ILE A 133 -5.34 8.08 0.06
N SER A 134 -5.06 7.71 -1.18
CA SER A 134 -4.28 6.52 -1.56
C SER A 134 -2.77 6.62 -1.26
N SER A 135 -2.40 7.24 -0.13
CA SER A 135 -1.02 7.39 0.36
C SER A 135 -1.01 7.23 1.87
N ALA A 136 -0.40 6.15 2.36
CA ALA A 136 -0.31 5.87 3.79
C ALA A 136 0.47 6.94 4.56
N ALA A 137 1.61 7.37 4.01
CA ALA A 137 2.42 8.43 4.63
C ALA A 137 1.70 9.79 4.58
N GLY A 138 1.06 10.11 3.45
CA GLY A 138 0.30 11.35 3.31
C GLY A 138 -0.88 11.41 4.28
N LEU A 139 -1.66 10.32 4.39
CA LEU A 139 -2.77 10.21 5.32
C LEU A 139 -2.29 10.33 6.77
N ALA A 140 -1.22 9.63 7.16
CA ALA A 140 -0.70 9.71 8.52
C ALA A 140 -0.30 11.15 8.89
N MET A 141 0.45 11.84 8.02
CA MET A 141 0.85 13.23 8.25
C MET A 141 -0.36 14.17 8.33
N LEU A 142 -1.37 13.95 7.48
CA LEU A 142 -2.60 14.72 7.51
C LEU A 142 -3.36 14.51 8.83
N LEU A 143 -3.49 13.27 9.28
CA LEU A 143 -4.15 12.92 10.54
C LEU A 143 -3.38 13.44 11.76
N LEU A 144 -2.04 13.52 11.70
CA LEU A 144 -1.23 14.14 12.75
C LEU A 144 -1.52 15.63 12.92
N VAL A 145 -1.86 16.32 11.83
CA VAL A 145 -2.20 17.76 11.89
C VAL A 145 -3.67 17.98 12.22
N THR A 146 -4.57 17.15 11.68
CA THR A 146 -6.03 17.38 11.74
C THR A 146 -6.74 16.58 12.82
N PHE A 147 -6.33 15.34 13.08
CA PHE A 147 -7.04 14.43 13.97
C PHE A 147 -6.36 14.24 15.32
N PHE A 148 -5.03 14.15 15.34
CA PHE A 148 -4.25 13.96 16.57
C PHE A 148 -4.58 15.01 17.64
N PRO A 149 -4.62 16.33 17.33
CA PRO A 149 -4.98 17.33 18.34
C PRO A 149 -6.42 17.15 18.86
N VAL A 150 -7.33 16.70 18.00
CA VAL A 150 -8.73 16.44 18.37
C VAL A 150 -8.84 15.25 19.31
N LEU A 151 -8.13 14.15 19.04
CA LEU A 151 -8.11 12.96 19.90
C LEU A 151 -7.59 13.30 21.30
N VAL A 152 -6.46 14.02 21.34
CA VAL A 152 -5.84 14.46 22.58
C VAL A 152 -6.79 15.35 23.39
N ARG A 153 -7.45 16.31 22.73
CA ARG A 153 -8.48 17.17 23.37
C ARG A 153 -9.67 16.39 23.90
N LEU A 154 -10.05 15.28 23.27
CA LEU A 154 -11.13 14.40 23.71
C LEU A 154 -10.73 13.44 24.84
N GLY A 155 -9.53 13.61 25.42
CA GLY A 155 -9.07 12.86 26.59
C GLY A 155 -8.29 11.58 26.27
N VAL A 156 -7.81 11.43 25.04
CA VAL A 156 -6.93 10.32 24.62
C VAL A 156 -5.47 10.66 24.90
N SER A 157 -4.67 9.70 25.38
CA SER A 157 -3.23 9.92 25.56
C SER A 157 -2.52 10.16 24.21
N LYS A 158 -1.47 10.99 24.20
CA LYS A 158 -0.64 11.25 23.00
C LYS A 158 -0.14 9.95 22.36
N ALA A 159 0.33 9.00 23.18
CA ALA A 159 0.83 7.70 22.70
C ALA A 159 -0.28 6.84 22.06
N SER A 160 -1.49 6.81 22.63
CA SER A 160 -2.63 6.09 22.04
C SER A 160 -3.12 6.73 20.74
N ALA A 161 -3.18 8.07 20.68
CA ALA A 161 -3.55 8.79 19.47
C ALA A 161 -2.53 8.56 18.35
N ALA A 162 -1.23 8.63 18.66
CA ALA A 162 -0.16 8.32 17.72
C ALA A 162 -0.20 6.87 17.25
N ALA A 163 -0.47 5.92 18.16
CA ALA A 163 -0.57 4.51 17.81
C ALA A 163 -1.73 4.20 16.85
N MET A 164 -2.90 4.81 17.07
CA MET A 164 -4.04 4.69 16.15
C MET A 164 -3.72 5.27 14.77
N ILE A 165 -3.07 6.45 14.72
CA ILE A 165 -2.65 7.03 13.43
C ILE A 165 -1.58 6.16 12.76
N GLY A 166 -0.71 5.49 13.51
CA GLY A 166 0.22 4.48 12.97
C GLY A 166 -0.48 3.29 12.29
N LEU A 167 -1.76 3.07 12.60
CA LEU A 167 -2.64 2.07 11.98
C LEU A 167 -3.56 2.65 10.90
N CYS A 168 -3.46 3.94 10.54
CA CYS A 168 -4.41 4.59 9.60
C CYS A 168 -4.48 3.93 8.21
N ALA A 169 -3.36 3.33 7.78
CA ALA A 169 -3.22 2.58 6.54
C ALA A 169 -2.78 1.14 6.84
N PHE A 170 -3.42 0.52 7.83
CA PHE A 170 -3.16 -0.86 8.22
C PHE A 170 -3.46 -1.83 7.07
N MET A 171 -4.49 -1.54 6.29
CA MET A 171 -4.77 -2.20 5.02
C MET A 171 -4.65 -1.21 3.87
N ASP A 172 -4.00 -1.59 2.78
CA ASP A 172 -3.90 -0.75 1.59
C ASP A 172 -5.16 -0.94 0.72
N LEU A 173 -6.26 -0.32 1.11
CA LEU A 173 -7.59 -0.49 0.51
C LEU A 173 -7.89 0.52 -0.60
N GLY A 174 -8.54 0.07 -1.67
CA GLY A 174 -9.17 0.95 -2.63
C GLY A 174 -8.72 0.70 -4.07
N PRO A 175 -9.60 0.93 -5.06
CA PRO A 175 -9.30 0.70 -6.47
C PRO A 175 -8.27 1.69 -7.03
N ALA A 176 -7.95 2.75 -6.28
CA ALA A 176 -6.95 3.76 -6.60
C ALA A 176 -5.55 3.45 -6.03
N VAL A 177 -5.42 2.47 -5.13
CA VAL A 177 -4.16 2.18 -4.45
C VAL A 177 -3.25 1.34 -5.34
N GLY A 178 -1.97 1.72 -5.43
CA GLY A 178 -1.00 1.05 -6.29
C GLY A 178 -0.83 -0.45 -6.02
N THR A 179 -0.76 -0.84 -4.75
CA THR A 179 -0.64 -2.27 -4.35
C THR A 179 -1.90 -3.07 -4.70
N ALA A 180 -3.10 -2.50 -4.52
CA ALA A 180 -4.35 -3.13 -4.92
C ALA A 180 -4.47 -3.28 -6.46
N ASN A 181 -4.02 -2.27 -7.23
CA ASN A 181 -3.98 -2.37 -8.69
C ASN A 181 -2.99 -3.42 -9.19
N LEU A 182 -1.82 -3.51 -8.56
CA LEU A 182 -0.84 -4.56 -8.86
C LEU A 182 -1.39 -5.95 -8.53
N ALA A 183 -2.06 -6.10 -7.38
CA ALA A 183 -2.73 -7.33 -7.00
C ALA A 183 -3.82 -7.73 -8.01
N ALA A 184 -4.68 -6.80 -8.41
CA ALA A 184 -5.73 -7.03 -9.40
C ALA A 184 -5.16 -7.44 -10.77
N LYS A 185 -4.09 -6.77 -11.24
CA LYS A 185 -3.40 -7.14 -12.49
C LYS A 185 -2.86 -8.56 -12.44
N HIS A 186 -2.17 -8.92 -11.37
CA HIS A 186 -1.64 -10.27 -11.18
C HIS A 186 -2.75 -11.32 -11.00
N ALA A 187 -3.90 -10.94 -10.46
CA ALA A 187 -5.09 -11.77 -10.40
C ALA A 187 -5.88 -11.83 -11.72
N GLY A 188 -5.47 -11.10 -12.76
CA GLY A 188 -6.12 -11.09 -14.07
C GLY A 188 -7.51 -10.44 -14.08
N MET A 189 -7.77 -9.48 -13.19
CA MET A 189 -9.08 -8.84 -13.04
C MET A 189 -9.01 -7.32 -12.93
N GLU A 190 -10.15 -6.65 -13.09
CA GLU A 190 -10.27 -5.20 -12.92
C GLU A 190 -10.15 -4.79 -11.44
N SER A 191 -9.54 -3.64 -11.16
CA SER A 191 -9.29 -3.17 -9.79
C SER A 191 -10.58 -2.89 -9.01
N ALA A 192 -11.65 -2.46 -9.68
CA ALA A 192 -12.97 -2.28 -9.08
C ALA A 192 -13.55 -3.62 -8.58
N ILE A 193 -13.42 -4.69 -9.38
CA ILE A 193 -13.89 -6.03 -9.02
C ILE A 193 -13.07 -6.57 -7.85
N TYR A 194 -11.75 -6.48 -7.94
CA TYR A 194 -10.83 -6.85 -6.87
C TYR A 194 -11.20 -6.16 -5.55
N PHE A 195 -11.41 -4.84 -5.58
CA PHE A 195 -11.79 -4.08 -4.41
C PHE A 195 -13.15 -4.51 -3.84
N ALA A 196 -14.19 -4.55 -4.67
CA ALA A 196 -15.56 -4.74 -4.19
C ALA A 196 -15.85 -6.18 -3.74
N HIS A 197 -15.39 -7.19 -4.49
CA HIS A 197 -15.73 -8.59 -4.24
C HIS A 197 -14.72 -9.31 -3.34
N TYR A 198 -13.46 -8.91 -3.37
CA TYR A 198 -12.39 -9.63 -2.66
C TYR A 198 -11.87 -8.82 -1.48
N GLN A 199 -11.49 -7.57 -1.72
CA GLN A 199 -10.83 -6.76 -0.69
C GLN A 199 -11.78 -6.28 0.40
N MET A 200 -12.95 -5.74 0.03
CA MET A 200 -13.91 -5.15 0.95
C MET A 200 -14.49 -6.13 1.98
N PRO A 201 -14.94 -7.35 1.61
CA PRO A 201 -15.47 -8.31 2.59
C PRO A 201 -14.46 -8.65 3.68
N VAL A 202 -13.21 -8.95 3.30
CA VAL A 202 -12.12 -9.21 4.24
C VAL A 202 -11.80 -7.97 5.06
N ALA A 203 -11.76 -6.78 4.44
CA ALA A 203 -11.46 -5.53 5.12
C ALA A 203 -12.47 -5.19 6.22
N VAL A 204 -13.77 -5.46 6.02
CA VAL A 204 -14.79 -5.22 7.05
C VAL A 204 -14.54 -6.07 8.29
N VAL A 205 -14.25 -7.37 8.10
CA VAL A 205 -13.96 -8.28 9.22
C VAL A 205 -12.71 -7.83 9.98
N VAL A 206 -11.65 -7.48 9.25
CA VAL A 206 -10.40 -6.99 9.85
C VAL A 206 -10.63 -5.66 10.59
N MET A 207 -11.34 -4.71 9.99
CA MET A 207 -11.59 -3.40 10.60
C MET A 207 -12.31 -3.54 11.95
N LEU A 208 -13.33 -4.40 12.00
CA LEU A 208 -14.08 -4.64 13.24
C LEU A 208 -13.23 -5.34 14.30
N ALA A 209 -12.48 -6.38 13.93
CA ALA A 209 -11.60 -7.09 14.85
C ALA A 209 -10.53 -6.16 15.44
N VAL A 210 -9.86 -5.37 14.60
CA VAL A 210 -8.83 -4.43 15.03
C VAL A 210 -9.42 -3.32 15.90
N ALA A 211 -10.58 -2.75 15.54
CA ALA A 211 -11.23 -1.71 16.32
C ALA A 211 -11.60 -2.18 17.74
N VAL A 212 -12.13 -3.40 17.88
CA VAL A 212 -12.42 -4.00 19.19
C VAL A 212 -11.14 -4.16 20.01
N VAL A 213 -10.06 -4.66 19.40
CA VAL A 213 -8.80 -4.85 20.11
C VAL A 213 -8.16 -3.52 20.50
N ILE A 214 -8.19 -2.50 19.63
CA ILE A 214 -7.73 -1.12 19.93
C ILE A 214 -8.40 -0.60 21.21
N TYR A 215 -9.73 -0.78 21.35
CA TYR A 215 -10.46 -0.33 22.53
C TYR A 215 -9.87 -0.89 23.83
N PHE A 216 -9.62 -2.21 23.87
CA PHE A 216 -9.09 -2.88 25.06
C PHE A 216 -7.61 -2.60 25.29
N THR A 217 -6.80 -2.60 24.24
CA THR A 217 -5.34 -2.44 24.37
C THR A 217 -4.98 -1.00 24.72
N ALA A 218 -5.63 0.00 24.12
CA ALA A 218 -5.42 1.40 24.49
C ALA A 218 -5.74 1.64 25.97
N LYS A 219 -6.87 1.11 26.47
CA LYS A 219 -7.24 1.18 27.89
C LYS A 219 -6.23 0.49 28.81
N TYR A 220 -5.73 -0.68 28.41
CA TYR A 220 -4.73 -1.42 29.18
C TYR A 220 -3.40 -0.66 29.27
N PHE A 221 -2.87 -0.18 28.15
CA PHE A 221 -1.59 0.53 28.12
C PHE A 221 -1.67 1.90 28.79
N ASP A 222 -2.76 2.65 28.61
CA ASP A 222 -2.94 3.94 29.30
C ASP A 222 -3.06 3.74 30.82
N LYS A 223 -3.77 2.71 31.29
CA LYS A 223 -3.79 2.36 32.73
C LYS A 223 -2.40 1.98 33.24
N LYS A 224 -1.63 1.22 32.46
CA LYS A 224 -0.28 0.79 32.82
C LYS A 224 0.70 1.97 32.93
N ASP A 225 0.53 2.98 32.09
CA ASP A 225 1.36 4.18 32.07
C ASP A 225 0.84 5.25 33.06
N GLY A 226 -0.16 4.93 33.89
CA GLY A 226 -0.70 5.83 34.91
C GLY A 226 -1.53 6.99 34.36
N PHE A 227 -1.95 6.93 33.09
CA PHE A 227 -2.70 8.00 32.44
C PHE A 227 -4.17 8.04 32.90
N ILE A 228 -4.60 9.17 33.47
CA ILE A 228 -5.99 9.44 33.83
C ILE A 228 -6.63 10.27 32.71
N SER A 229 -7.71 9.75 32.15
CA SER A 229 -8.39 10.35 31.00
C SER A 229 -9.09 11.66 31.40
N GLY A 230 -8.64 12.81 30.88
CA GLY A 230 -9.25 14.13 31.10
C GLY A 230 -8.34 15.25 31.62
N GLU A 231 -7.07 14.97 31.96
CA GLU A 231 -6.14 15.95 32.57
C GLU A 231 -5.21 16.70 31.59
N GLN A 232 -5.46 16.69 30.28
CA GLN A 232 -4.61 17.44 29.35
C GLN A 232 -5.19 18.82 29.01
N SER A 233 -4.54 19.87 29.50
CA SER A 233 -4.70 21.21 28.94
C SER A 233 -4.05 21.22 27.55
N VAL A 234 -4.87 21.42 26.52
CA VAL A 234 -4.37 21.55 25.16
C VAL A 234 -4.22 23.05 24.89
N ALA A 235 -2.98 23.51 24.75
CA ALA A 235 -2.71 24.80 24.12
C ALA A 235 -3.37 24.80 22.73
N GLN A 236 -4.08 25.88 22.39
CA GLN A 236 -4.70 26.02 21.08
C GLN A 236 -3.65 25.80 19.99
N ALA A 237 -3.75 24.67 19.28
CA ALA A 237 -3.21 24.63 17.93
C ALA A 237 -4.14 25.53 17.11
N GLU A 238 -3.71 26.76 16.87
CA GLU A 238 -4.34 27.58 15.84
C GLU A 238 -4.31 26.76 14.54
N GLU A 239 -5.45 26.62 13.88
CA GLU A 239 -5.49 26.12 12.50
C GLU A 239 -4.80 27.16 11.61
N GLU A 240 -3.47 27.19 11.62
CA GLU A 240 -2.68 28.00 10.71
C GLU A 240 -2.77 27.37 9.31
N GLY A 241 -3.67 27.91 8.50
CA GLY A 241 -3.78 27.51 7.10
C GLY A 241 -5.01 28.04 6.39
N ARG A 242 -4.92 28.09 5.05
CA ARG A 242 -6.07 28.37 4.20
C ARG A 242 -7.17 27.33 4.45
N LYS A 243 -8.33 27.79 4.93
CA LYS A 243 -9.53 26.95 5.06
C LYS A 243 -10.14 26.73 3.68
N ALA A 244 -10.04 25.51 3.16
CA ALA A 244 -10.73 25.13 1.95
C ALA A 244 -12.26 25.14 2.16
N PRO A 245 -13.06 25.46 1.13
CA PRO A 245 -14.51 25.31 1.17
C PRO A 245 -14.90 23.87 1.53
N ALA A 246 -15.96 23.69 2.34
CA ALA A 246 -16.39 22.36 2.78
C ALA A 246 -16.72 21.42 1.62
N ILE A 247 -17.19 21.94 0.49
CA ILE A 247 -17.49 21.15 -0.71
C ILE A 247 -16.26 20.45 -1.31
N TYR A 248 -15.05 20.92 -1.01
CA TYR A 248 -13.81 20.29 -1.48
C TYR A 248 -13.63 18.89 -0.90
N ALA A 249 -14.29 18.59 0.22
CA ALA A 249 -14.27 17.27 0.84
C ALA A 249 -14.77 16.14 -0.09
N LEU A 250 -15.54 16.48 -1.13
CA LEU A 250 -16.03 15.52 -2.11
C LEU A 250 -15.01 15.21 -3.21
N LEU A 251 -14.05 16.11 -3.45
CA LEU A 251 -13.10 15.97 -4.56
C LEU A 251 -12.20 14.74 -4.41
N PRO A 252 -11.61 14.42 -3.23
CA PRO A 252 -10.76 13.24 -3.11
C PRO A 252 -11.50 11.91 -3.31
N VAL A 253 -12.82 11.89 -3.09
CA VAL A 253 -13.66 10.69 -3.24
C VAL A 253 -14.06 10.46 -4.71
N LEU A 254 -14.03 11.52 -5.52
CA LEU A 254 -14.52 11.51 -6.90
C LEU A 254 -13.89 10.42 -7.78
N PRO A 255 -12.55 10.22 -7.82
CA PRO A 255 -11.97 9.17 -8.65
C PRO A 255 -12.43 7.77 -8.26
N VAL A 256 -12.55 7.49 -6.96
CA VAL A 256 -13.02 6.19 -6.47
C VAL A 256 -14.48 5.97 -6.87
N ALA A 257 -15.34 6.98 -6.71
CA ALA A 257 -16.74 6.91 -7.11
C ALA A 257 -16.87 6.65 -8.62
N LEU A 258 -16.09 7.35 -9.45
CA LEU A 258 -16.08 7.15 -10.90
C LEU A 258 -15.67 5.73 -11.29
N VAL A 259 -14.58 5.21 -10.70
CA VAL A 259 -14.09 3.85 -10.99
C VAL A 259 -15.13 2.81 -10.58
N LEU A 260 -15.84 2.98 -9.46
CA LEU A 260 -16.84 2.01 -9.01
C LEU A 260 -18.13 2.08 -9.85
N VAL A 261 -18.64 3.27 -10.15
CA VAL A 261 -19.88 3.46 -10.93
C VAL A 261 -19.71 3.04 -12.38
N PHE A 262 -18.57 3.36 -13.01
CA PHE A 262 -18.27 2.99 -14.39
C PHE A 262 -17.43 1.72 -14.48
N SER A 263 -17.81 0.72 -13.70
CA SER A 263 -17.26 -0.64 -13.72
C SER A 263 -18.35 -1.67 -13.98
N PRO A 264 -17.99 -2.95 -14.26
CA PRO A 264 -18.93 -4.05 -14.40
C PRO A 264 -19.88 -4.25 -13.20
N LEU A 265 -19.60 -3.60 -12.06
CA LEU A 265 -20.42 -3.62 -10.84
C LEU A 265 -21.74 -2.85 -11.00
N VAL A 266 -21.75 -1.74 -11.76
CA VAL A 266 -22.92 -0.84 -11.85
C VAL A 266 -23.30 -0.57 -13.30
N ILE A 267 -22.42 0.03 -14.09
CA ILE A 267 -22.69 0.37 -15.50
C ILE A 267 -21.76 -0.43 -16.41
N LYS A 268 -22.30 -1.45 -17.09
CA LYS A 268 -21.51 -2.32 -17.99
C LYS A 268 -21.13 -1.68 -19.33
N SER A 269 -21.87 -0.64 -19.76
CA SER A 269 -21.70 -0.02 -21.07
C SER A 269 -20.55 1.00 -21.15
N ILE A 270 -20.13 1.55 -20.01
CA ILE A 270 -19.09 2.59 -19.93
C ILE A 270 -18.03 2.09 -18.95
N LYS A 271 -16.77 2.04 -19.42
CA LYS A 271 -15.62 1.68 -18.59
C LYS A 271 -14.73 2.89 -18.39
N ILE A 272 -14.46 3.23 -17.14
CA ILE A 272 -13.45 4.24 -16.78
C ILE A 272 -12.35 3.56 -15.98
N ASP A 273 -11.13 3.60 -16.49
CA ASP A 273 -9.95 3.13 -15.77
C ASP A 273 -9.48 4.16 -14.72
N VAL A 274 -8.62 3.70 -13.81
CA VAL A 274 -8.15 4.50 -12.68
C VAL A 274 -7.41 5.77 -13.12
N VAL A 275 -6.59 5.71 -14.19
CA VAL A 275 -5.83 6.87 -14.66
C VAL A 275 -6.79 7.93 -15.17
N THR A 276 -7.75 7.52 -15.99
CA THR A 276 -8.80 8.42 -16.52
C THR A 276 -9.58 9.07 -15.38
N ALA A 277 -9.97 8.31 -14.35
CA ALA A 277 -10.68 8.85 -13.19
C ALA A 277 -9.84 9.87 -12.40
N MET A 278 -8.53 9.64 -12.24
CA MET A 278 -7.62 10.57 -11.55
C MET A 278 -7.42 11.86 -12.31
N ILE A 279 -7.25 11.80 -13.63
CA ILE A 279 -7.12 12.98 -14.49
C ILE A 279 -8.42 13.78 -14.48
N LEU A 280 -9.57 13.12 -14.65
CA LEU A 280 -10.87 13.77 -14.57
C LEU A 280 -11.09 14.43 -13.22
N GLY A 281 -10.73 13.74 -12.13
CA GLY A 281 -10.79 14.29 -10.78
C GLY A 281 -9.93 15.54 -10.60
N ALA A 282 -8.70 15.54 -11.15
CA ALA A 282 -7.81 16.69 -11.10
C ALA A 282 -8.38 17.89 -11.89
N VAL A 283 -8.97 17.64 -13.06
CA VAL A 283 -9.61 18.67 -13.89
C VAL A 283 -10.84 19.26 -13.18
N VAL A 284 -11.70 18.42 -12.59
CA VAL A 284 -12.86 18.90 -11.83
C VAL A 284 -12.40 19.74 -10.63
N ALA A 285 -11.41 19.27 -9.88
CA ALA A 285 -10.83 20.01 -8.75
C ALA A 285 -10.22 21.35 -9.19
N PHE A 286 -9.59 21.41 -10.36
CA PHE A 286 -9.09 22.65 -10.95
C PHE A 286 -10.20 23.67 -11.20
N PHE A 287 -11.35 23.23 -11.74
CA PHE A 287 -12.48 24.14 -11.93
C PHE A 287 -13.08 24.62 -10.61
N PHE A 288 -13.17 23.75 -9.60
CA PHE A 288 -13.60 24.16 -8.25
C PHE A 288 -12.65 25.23 -7.67
N GLU A 289 -11.34 25.02 -7.81
CA GLU A 289 -10.32 25.97 -7.39
C GLU A 289 -10.37 27.29 -8.16
N LEU A 290 -10.64 27.24 -9.47
CA LEU A 290 -10.80 28.42 -10.31
C LEU A 290 -12.01 29.25 -9.90
N VAL A 291 -13.16 28.60 -9.62
CA VAL A 291 -14.37 29.29 -9.17
C VAL A 291 -14.16 29.90 -7.77
N ALA A 292 -13.49 29.19 -6.87
CA ALA A 292 -13.26 29.65 -5.50
C ALA A 292 -12.25 30.81 -5.41
N THR A 293 -11.14 30.73 -6.15
CA THR A 293 -10.06 31.75 -6.09
C THR A 293 -10.22 32.87 -7.11
N ARG A 294 -10.91 32.60 -8.23
CA ARG A 294 -11.01 33.48 -9.39
C ARG A 294 -9.66 33.91 -9.98
N ASP A 295 -8.60 33.11 -9.76
CA ASP A 295 -7.25 33.39 -10.25
C ASP A 295 -6.74 32.26 -11.15
N PHE A 296 -6.99 32.40 -12.45
CA PHE A 296 -6.59 31.42 -13.44
C PHE A 296 -5.10 31.14 -13.48
N LYS A 297 -4.26 32.18 -13.28
CA LYS A 297 -2.81 32.05 -13.36
C LYS A 297 -2.28 31.21 -12.21
N ASN A 298 -2.79 31.44 -11.00
CA ASN A 298 -2.42 30.64 -9.84
C ASN A 298 -3.00 29.22 -9.90
N CYS A 299 -4.22 29.02 -10.38
CA CYS A 299 -4.77 27.68 -10.62
C CYS A 299 -3.91 26.87 -11.60
N CYS A 300 -3.46 27.48 -12.71
CA CYS A 300 -2.59 26.82 -13.69
C CYS A 300 -1.25 26.39 -13.07
N LYS A 301 -0.66 27.24 -12.22
CA LYS A 301 0.54 26.86 -11.44
C LYS A 301 0.24 25.74 -10.46
N GLY A 302 -0.92 25.77 -9.80
CA GLY A 302 -1.38 24.73 -8.89
C GLY A 302 -1.49 23.37 -9.58
N LEU A 303 -1.98 23.32 -10.82
CA LEU A 303 -2.06 22.08 -11.59
C LEU A 303 -0.67 21.46 -11.87
N GLN A 304 0.43 22.24 -11.89
CA GLN A 304 1.77 21.67 -11.98
C GLN A 304 2.12 20.77 -10.79
N VAL A 305 1.49 20.97 -9.62
CA VAL A 305 1.68 20.09 -8.46
C VAL A 305 1.21 18.67 -8.75
N PHE A 306 0.18 18.50 -9.57
CA PHE A 306 -0.25 17.17 -10.04
C PHE A 306 0.90 16.46 -10.78
N PHE A 307 1.48 17.11 -11.79
CA PHE A 307 2.58 16.53 -12.57
C PHE A 307 3.86 16.32 -11.76
N LYS A 308 4.19 17.22 -10.82
CA LYS A 308 5.29 17.04 -9.88
C LYS A 308 5.06 15.83 -8.97
N GLY A 309 3.83 15.65 -8.50
CA GLY A 309 3.43 14.47 -7.74
C GLY A 309 3.60 13.18 -8.54
N MET A 310 3.21 13.16 -9.82
CA MET A 310 3.48 12.03 -10.72
C MET A 310 4.99 11.71 -10.80
N GLY A 311 5.84 12.72 -10.98
CA GLY A 311 7.30 12.54 -11.02
C GLY A 311 7.88 11.99 -9.70
N SER A 312 7.37 12.44 -8.55
CA SER A 312 7.78 11.89 -7.25
C SER A 312 7.44 10.40 -7.11
N MET A 313 6.24 10.00 -7.57
CA MET A 313 5.82 8.59 -7.56
C MET A 313 6.66 7.73 -8.49
N PHE A 314 7.09 8.28 -9.65
CA PHE A 314 7.98 7.59 -10.55
C PHE A 314 9.28 7.18 -9.85
N THR A 315 9.94 8.17 -9.22
CA THR A 315 11.22 7.97 -8.55
C THR A 315 11.12 7.03 -7.34
N SER A 316 10.04 7.13 -6.57
CA SER A 316 9.90 6.41 -5.29
C SER A 316 9.30 5.01 -5.41
N ILE A 317 8.28 4.82 -6.26
CA ILE A 317 7.47 3.59 -6.29
C ILE A 317 7.58 2.88 -7.65
N VAL A 318 7.46 3.60 -8.77
CA VAL A 318 7.48 2.97 -10.10
C VAL A 318 8.87 2.40 -10.44
N SER A 319 9.93 3.10 -10.07
CA SER A 319 11.30 2.57 -10.18
C SER A 319 11.46 1.22 -9.48
N LEU A 320 10.87 1.08 -8.29
CA LEU A 320 10.88 -0.16 -7.51
C LEU A 320 10.05 -1.27 -8.16
N LEU A 321 8.87 -0.93 -8.68
CA LEU A 321 8.02 -1.86 -9.44
C LEU A 321 8.78 -2.49 -10.60
N VAL A 322 9.51 -1.68 -11.37
CA VAL A 322 10.30 -2.14 -12.52
C VAL A 322 11.43 -3.07 -12.06
N CYS A 323 12.19 -2.67 -11.04
CA CYS A 323 13.29 -3.48 -10.54
C CYS A 323 12.81 -4.82 -9.96
N ALA A 324 11.66 -4.81 -9.27
CA ALA A 324 11.03 -6.00 -8.76
C ALA A 324 10.52 -6.94 -9.86
N ASP A 325 9.95 -6.40 -10.94
CA ASP A 325 9.54 -7.19 -12.12
C ASP A 325 10.74 -7.88 -12.77
N ILE A 326 11.86 -7.16 -12.97
CA ILE A 326 13.09 -7.75 -13.52
C ILE A 326 13.59 -8.90 -12.64
N TYR A 327 13.58 -8.72 -11.31
CA TYR A 327 13.95 -9.77 -10.36
C TYR A 327 13.00 -10.98 -10.41
N ALA A 328 11.69 -10.76 -10.34
CA ALA A 328 10.69 -11.81 -10.35
C ALA A 328 10.74 -12.63 -11.64
N GLN A 329 10.91 -11.96 -12.79
CA GLN A 329 11.08 -12.64 -14.06
C GLN A 329 12.42 -13.38 -14.14
N GLY A 330 13.50 -12.82 -13.60
CA GLY A 330 14.79 -13.51 -13.49
C GLY A 330 14.67 -14.85 -12.74
N LEU A 331 13.91 -14.89 -11.64
CA LEU A 331 13.60 -16.12 -10.91
C LEU A 331 12.78 -17.13 -11.72
N GLN A 332 11.87 -16.65 -12.57
CA GLN A 332 11.12 -17.53 -13.47
C GLN A 332 12.02 -18.11 -14.56
N LYS A 333 12.82 -17.26 -15.23
CA LYS A 333 13.69 -17.66 -16.35
C LYS A 333 14.80 -18.63 -15.95
N ILE A 334 15.34 -18.51 -14.73
CA ILE A 334 16.31 -19.47 -14.20
C ILE A 334 15.66 -20.81 -13.78
N GLY A 335 14.32 -20.92 -13.77
CA GLY A 335 13.60 -22.14 -13.40
C GLY A 335 13.46 -22.37 -11.89
N ALA A 336 13.69 -21.34 -11.06
CA ALA A 336 13.60 -21.47 -9.60
C ALA A 336 12.16 -21.73 -9.13
N VAL A 337 11.18 -21.09 -9.77
CA VAL A 337 9.75 -21.25 -9.44
C VAL A 337 9.28 -22.67 -9.70
N ASP A 338 9.68 -23.28 -10.82
CA ASP A 338 9.32 -24.67 -11.15
C ASP A 338 9.89 -25.67 -10.14
N TYR A 339 11.14 -25.47 -9.71
CA TYR A 339 11.75 -26.33 -8.69
C TYR A 339 11.09 -26.18 -7.31
N LEU A 340 10.73 -24.94 -6.94
CA LEU A 340 10.00 -24.69 -5.70
C LEU A 340 8.69 -25.49 -5.68
N LEU A 341 7.95 -25.47 -6.79
CA LEU A 341 6.69 -26.21 -6.93
C LEU A 341 6.86 -27.71 -6.79
N GLN A 342 7.83 -28.31 -7.48
CA GLN A 342 8.13 -29.73 -7.32
C GLN A 342 8.48 -30.08 -5.87
N SER A 343 9.23 -29.20 -5.18
CA SER A 343 9.63 -29.42 -3.79
C SER A 343 8.44 -29.36 -2.83
N VAL A 344 7.53 -28.40 -3.03
CA VAL A 344 6.31 -28.22 -2.22
C VAL A 344 5.33 -29.39 -2.44
N GLN A 345 5.14 -29.81 -3.70
CA GLN A 345 4.31 -30.97 -4.03
C GLN A 345 4.88 -32.27 -3.42
N ASN A 346 6.19 -32.48 -3.51
CA ASN A 346 6.86 -33.63 -2.89
C ASN A 346 6.81 -33.62 -1.36
N ALA A 347 6.75 -32.43 -0.74
CA ALA A 347 6.60 -32.27 0.71
C ALA A 347 5.15 -32.44 1.20
N GLY A 348 4.18 -32.68 0.30
CA GLY A 348 2.75 -32.78 0.65
C GLY A 348 2.13 -31.45 1.08
N LEU A 349 2.79 -30.33 0.79
CA LEU A 349 2.32 -28.99 1.11
C LEU A 349 1.34 -28.50 0.02
N GLY A 350 0.15 -28.08 0.42
CA GLY A 350 -0.88 -27.58 -0.48
C GLY A 350 -0.77 -26.09 -0.81
N PHE A 351 -1.68 -25.60 -1.67
CA PHE A 351 -1.75 -24.20 -2.06
C PHE A 351 -1.95 -23.24 -0.86
N THR A 352 -2.73 -23.65 0.14
CA THR A 352 -2.95 -22.87 1.38
C THR A 352 -1.64 -22.65 2.16
N SER A 353 -0.81 -23.69 2.30
CA SER A 353 0.50 -23.53 2.96
C SER A 353 1.42 -22.60 2.18
N MET A 354 1.39 -22.65 0.83
CA MET A 354 2.18 -21.75 0.01
C MET A 354 1.70 -20.31 0.15
N THR A 355 0.39 -20.10 0.20
CA THR A 355 -0.22 -18.79 0.46
C THR A 355 0.25 -18.23 1.80
N LEU A 356 0.19 -19.02 2.87
CA LEU A 356 0.67 -18.61 4.20
C LEU A 356 2.16 -18.25 4.20
N VAL A 357 3.00 -19.04 3.53
CA VAL A 357 4.44 -18.76 3.41
C VAL A 357 4.69 -17.46 2.66
N MET A 358 4.02 -17.24 1.53
CA MET A 358 4.17 -16.02 0.74
C MET A 358 3.64 -14.78 1.46
N THR A 359 2.51 -14.90 2.15
CA THR A 359 1.97 -13.84 3.00
C THR A 359 2.93 -13.52 4.15
N ALA A 360 3.46 -14.53 4.84
CA ALA A 360 4.42 -14.35 5.92
C ALA A 360 5.73 -13.72 5.42
N LEU A 361 6.22 -14.12 4.24
CA LEU A 361 7.40 -13.55 3.61
C LEU A 361 7.22 -12.04 3.39
N VAL A 362 6.11 -11.63 2.77
CA VAL A 362 5.79 -10.20 2.58
C VAL A 362 5.69 -9.48 3.92
N GLY A 363 5.03 -10.09 4.91
CA GLY A 363 4.90 -9.53 6.25
C GLY A 363 6.23 -9.30 6.96
N VAL A 364 7.09 -10.32 7.01
CA VAL A 364 8.42 -10.24 7.63
C VAL A 364 9.28 -9.20 6.92
N THR A 365 9.30 -9.20 5.58
CA THR A 365 10.03 -8.16 4.83
C THR A 365 9.48 -6.77 5.10
N ALA A 366 8.16 -6.58 5.18
CA ALA A 366 7.55 -5.29 5.50
C ALA A 366 7.90 -4.83 6.93
N VAL A 367 7.95 -5.74 7.91
CA VAL A 367 8.38 -5.43 9.28
C VAL A 367 9.85 -5.01 9.32
N LEU A 368 10.74 -5.75 8.65
CA LEU A 368 12.18 -5.50 8.68
C LEU A 368 12.57 -4.22 7.94
N THR A 369 11.90 -3.93 6.83
CA THR A 369 12.22 -2.76 5.98
C THR A 369 11.41 -1.51 6.33
N GLY A 370 10.31 -1.67 7.07
CA GLY A 370 9.34 -0.61 7.30
C GLY A 370 8.56 -0.18 6.05
N SER A 371 8.65 -0.93 4.94
CA SER A 371 7.97 -0.62 3.67
C SER A 371 7.14 -1.79 3.16
N GLY A 372 5.83 -1.70 3.37
CA GLY A 372 4.87 -2.67 2.83
C GLY A 372 4.83 -2.70 1.31
N VAL A 373 4.91 -1.53 0.67
CA VAL A 373 4.90 -1.42 -0.80
C VAL A 373 6.11 -2.14 -1.40
N ALA A 374 7.31 -1.94 -0.82
CA ALA A 374 8.51 -2.59 -1.30
C ALA A 374 8.44 -4.11 -1.16
N ALA A 375 7.99 -4.59 0.00
CA ALA A 375 7.83 -6.01 0.26
C ALA A 375 6.85 -6.67 -0.73
N PHE A 376 5.66 -6.08 -0.91
CA PHE A 376 4.66 -6.63 -1.82
C PHE A 376 5.13 -6.59 -3.28
N PHE A 377 5.72 -5.49 -3.73
CA PHE A 377 6.16 -5.36 -5.12
C PHE A 377 7.24 -6.40 -5.46
N SER A 378 8.15 -6.67 -4.51
CA SER A 378 9.25 -7.63 -4.69
C SER A 378 8.78 -9.06 -4.95
N PHE A 379 7.64 -9.47 -4.40
CA PHE A 379 7.21 -10.88 -4.40
C PHE A 379 5.87 -11.13 -5.10
N SER A 380 5.04 -10.11 -5.31
CA SER A 380 3.70 -10.25 -5.90
C SER A 380 3.71 -10.83 -7.32
N GLY A 381 4.76 -10.55 -8.11
CA GLY A 381 4.93 -11.10 -9.45
C GLY A 381 5.12 -12.63 -9.50
N LEU A 382 5.43 -13.26 -8.37
CA LEU A 382 5.52 -14.72 -8.25
C LEU A 382 4.16 -15.38 -8.07
N ALA A 383 3.15 -14.62 -7.63
CA ALA A 383 1.87 -15.19 -7.26
C ALA A 383 1.10 -15.88 -8.41
N PRO A 384 1.03 -15.29 -9.62
CA PRO A 384 0.28 -15.88 -10.72
C PRO A 384 0.87 -17.22 -11.19
N SER A 385 2.20 -17.30 -11.28
CA SER A 385 2.88 -18.51 -11.75
C SER A 385 2.77 -19.66 -10.75
N ILE A 386 2.85 -19.35 -9.45
CA ILE A 386 2.60 -20.35 -8.39
C ILE A 386 1.14 -20.83 -8.44
N ALA A 387 0.16 -19.92 -8.47
CA ALA A 387 -1.26 -20.28 -8.47
C ALA A 387 -1.65 -21.14 -9.68
N ALA A 388 -1.19 -20.77 -10.88
CA ALA A 388 -1.43 -21.53 -12.11
C ALA A 388 -0.93 -22.99 -12.00
N LYS A 389 0.16 -23.23 -11.27
CA LYS A 389 0.76 -24.56 -11.12
C LYS A 389 0.03 -25.43 -10.09
N PHE A 390 -0.74 -24.82 -9.19
CA PHE A 390 -1.69 -25.50 -8.33
C PHE A 390 -3.09 -25.62 -8.94
N GLY A 391 -3.33 -25.05 -10.13
CA GLY A 391 -4.66 -25.00 -10.73
C GLY A 391 -5.63 -24.05 -10.00
N GLU A 392 -5.08 -23.11 -9.23
CA GLU A 392 -5.82 -22.23 -8.34
C GLU A 392 -5.87 -20.78 -8.86
N SER A 393 -6.83 -20.02 -8.35
CA SER A 393 -6.91 -18.58 -8.67
C SER A 393 -5.83 -17.79 -7.95
N ALA A 394 -5.11 -16.93 -8.68
CA ALA A 394 -4.07 -16.09 -8.11
C ALA A 394 -4.61 -15.11 -7.05
N VAL A 395 -5.90 -14.74 -7.12
CA VAL A 395 -6.53 -13.83 -6.15
C VAL A 395 -6.47 -14.35 -4.71
N ASN A 396 -6.63 -15.67 -4.54
CA ASN A 396 -6.69 -16.35 -3.25
C ASN A 396 -5.36 -16.26 -2.48
N MET A 397 -4.25 -16.13 -3.21
CA MET A 397 -2.92 -15.95 -2.63
C MET A 397 -2.50 -14.48 -2.58
N ILE A 398 -2.82 -13.70 -3.60
CA ILE A 398 -2.30 -12.33 -3.69
C ILE A 398 -3.02 -11.35 -2.77
N LEU A 399 -4.31 -11.57 -2.46
CA LEU A 399 -5.07 -10.75 -1.52
C LEU A 399 -4.44 -10.73 -0.12
N PRO A 400 -4.19 -11.87 0.54
CA PRO A 400 -3.59 -11.87 1.87
C PRO A 400 -2.14 -11.36 1.82
N MET A 401 -1.38 -11.63 0.75
CA MET A 401 -0.06 -11.01 0.54
C MET A 401 -0.13 -9.47 0.50
N GLN A 402 -1.11 -8.92 -0.23
CA GLN A 402 -1.28 -7.49 -0.41
C GLN A 402 -1.68 -6.79 0.90
N LEU A 403 -2.65 -7.36 1.62
CA LEU A 403 -3.08 -6.79 2.90
C LEU A 403 -1.96 -6.88 3.96
N MET A 404 -1.24 -8.00 4.01
CA MET A 404 -0.14 -8.22 4.96
C MET A 404 1.00 -7.21 4.81
N ALA A 405 1.23 -6.65 3.62
CA ALA A 405 2.20 -5.58 3.43
C ALA A 405 1.89 -4.33 4.28
N GLY A 406 0.63 -3.90 4.32
CA GLY A 406 0.19 -2.80 5.19
C GLY A 406 0.34 -3.15 6.68
N MET A 407 -0.06 -4.38 7.04
CA MET A 407 -0.03 -4.86 8.41
C MET A 407 1.40 -4.96 8.96
N GLY A 408 2.31 -5.53 8.17
CA GLY A 408 3.72 -5.63 8.53
C GLY A 408 4.40 -4.28 8.68
N ARG A 409 4.08 -3.31 7.81
CA ARG A 409 4.55 -1.92 7.95
C ARG A 409 4.15 -1.30 9.29
N SER A 410 2.89 -1.48 9.72
CA SER A 410 2.39 -0.95 11.00
C SER A 410 3.00 -1.61 12.24
N MET A 411 3.65 -2.77 12.07
CA MET A 411 4.40 -3.48 13.11
C MET A 411 5.90 -3.13 13.11
N SER A 412 6.37 -2.28 12.18
CA SER A 412 7.78 -1.97 12.04
C SER A 412 8.19 -0.71 12.82
N PRO A 413 9.16 -0.78 13.74
CA PRO A 413 9.66 0.41 14.44
C PRO A 413 10.52 1.31 13.53
N VAL A 414 10.95 0.80 12.37
CA VAL A 414 11.74 1.55 11.38
C VAL A 414 10.88 2.11 10.25
N ALA A 415 9.56 1.84 10.23
CA ALA A 415 8.66 2.44 9.25
C ALA A 415 8.60 3.96 9.43
N GLY A 416 8.76 4.70 8.33
CA GLY A 416 8.72 6.16 8.35
C GLY A 416 7.45 6.74 8.96
N ILE A 417 6.30 6.07 8.77
CA ILE A 417 5.03 6.44 9.40
C ILE A 417 5.11 6.29 10.92
N ILE A 418 5.62 5.16 11.41
CA ILE A 418 5.75 4.88 12.84
C ILE A 418 6.72 5.88 13.50
N ILE A 419 7.83 6.21 12.82
CA ILE A 419 8.77 7.23 13.28
C ILE A 419 8.12 8.63 13.31
N ALA A 420 7.32 8.98 12.31
CA ALA A 420 6.64 10.27 12.26
C ALA A 420 5.60 10.41 13.38
N VAL A 421 4.75 9.39 13.59
CA VAL A 421 3.74 9.43 14.66
C VAL A 421 4.36 9.34 16.04
N SER A 422 5.49 8.64 16.22
CA SER A 422 6.16 8.56 17.52
C SER A 422 6.69 9.92 17.97
N LYS A 423 7.16 10.76 17.04
CA LYS A 423 7.57 12.14 17.31
C LYS A 423 6.39 12.97 17.82
N ALA A 424 5.24 12.89 17.17
CA ALA A 424 4.02 13.59 17.61
C ALA A 424 3.49 13.04 18.95
N GLY A 425 3.62 11.73 19.16
CA GLY A 425 3.27 11.06 20.41
C GLY A 425 4.25 11.28 21.56
N GLU A 426 5.35 12.00 21.33
CA GLU A 426 6.45 12.22 22.29
C GLU A 426 6.99 10.93 22.90
N CYS A 427 7.05 9.86 22.09
CA CYS A 427 7.45 8.54 22.54
C CYS A 427 8.37 7.83 21.53
N SER A 428 8.95 6.70 21.94
CA SER A 428 9.80 5.91 21.05
C SER A 428 8.95 5.15 20.01
N PRO A 429 9.48 4.91 18.78
CA PRO A 429 8.82 4.05 17.79
C PRO A 429 8.47 2.66 18.34
N PHE A 430 9.32 2.09 19.19
CA PHE A 430 9.08 0.82 19.86
C PHE A 430 7.86 0.86 20.80
N MET A 431 7.61 1.98 21.47
CA MET A 431 6.42 2.14 22.30
C MET A 431 5.15 2.13 21.44
N ILE A 432 5.18 2.80 20.28
CA ILE A 432 4.07 2.78 19.32
C ILE A 432 3.80 1.35 18.84
N VAL A 433 4.84 0.65 18.35
CA VAL A 433 4.71 -0.74 17.89
C VAL A 433 4.18 -1.65 19.00
N ARG A 434 4.63 -1.49 20.24
CA ARG A 434 4.13 -2.28 21.38
C ARG A 434 2.62 -2.08 21.60
N ARG A 435 2.12 -0.86 21.41
CA ARG A 435 0.70 -0.52 21.54
C ARG A 435 -0.12 -1.02 20.35
N THR A 436 0.47 -1.09 19.15
CA THR A 436 -0.21 -1.56 17.93
C THR A 436 -0.06 -3.06 17.66
N LEU A 437 0.86 -3.75 18.33
CA LEU A 437 1.17 -5.17 18.08
C LEU A 437 -0.04 -6.09 18.27
N LEU A 438 -0.76 -5.97 19.40
CA LEU A 438 -1.94 -6.79 19.65
C LEU A 438 -3.07 -6.52 18.65
N PRO A 439 -3.46 -5.25 18.36
CA PRO A 439 -4.37 -4.95 17.27
C PRO A 439 -3.91 -5.52 15.93
N ALA A 440 -2.62 -5.40 15.60
CA ALA A 440 -2.08 -5.89 14.34
C ALA A 440 -2.17 -7.42 14.21
N LEU A 441 -1.78 -8.16 15.26
CA LEU A 441 -1.88 -9.62 15.27
C LEU A 441 -3.33 -10.11 15.16
N ALA A 442 -4.27 -9.42 15.84
CA ALA A 442 -5.69 -9.71 15.70
C ALA A 442 -6.19 -9.45 14.28
N GLY A 443 -5.74 -8.35 13.65
CA GLY A 443 -6.04 -8.03 12.27
C GLY A 443 -5.48 -9.06 11.27
N ILE A 444 -4.25 -9.54 11.49
CA ILE A 444 -3.63 -10.60 10.67
C ILE A 444 -4.41 -11.90 10.80
N ALA A 445 -4.76 -12.31 12.03
CA ALA A 445 -5.56 -13.51 12.26
C ALA A 445 -6.95 -13.40 11.61
N ALA A 446 -7.64 -12.27 11.80
CA ALA A 446 -8.92 -12.00 11.18
C ALA A 446 -8.83 -12.02 9.65
N MET A 447 -7.76 -11.45 9.07
CA MET A 447 -7.53 -11.45 7.64
C MET A 447 -7.32 -12.86 7.10
N LEU A 448 -6.50 -13.70 7.75
CA LEU A 448 -6.26 -15.07 7.31
C LEU A 448 -7.54 -15.92 7.37
N VAL A 449 -8.31 -15.80 8.44
CA VAL A 449 -9.59 -16.52 8.60
C VAL A 449 -10.61 -16.02 7.59
N ALA A 450 -10.79 -14.71 7.46
CA ALA A 450 -11.74 -14.13 6.50
C ALA A 450 -11.36 -14.47 5.06
N ASN A 451 -10.07 -14.45 4.72
CA ASN A 451 -9.61 -14.86 3.40
C ASN A 451 -9.93 -16.33 3.11
N TYR A 452 -9.79 -17.23 4.08
CA TYR A 452 -10.10 -18.65 3.86
C TYR A 452 -11.61 -18.95 3.80
N VAL A 453 -12.42 -18.16 4.50
CA VAL A 453 -13.87 -18.40 4.62
C VAL A 453 -14.67 -17.70 3.51
N LEU A 454 -14.24 -16.50 3.10
CA LEU A 454 -15.00 -15.64 2.19
C LEU A 454 -14.53 -15.68 0.74
N ILE A 455 -13.27 -16.07 0.51
CA ILE A 455 -12.60 -16.09 -0.80
C ILE A 455 -12.22 -17.52 -1.13
#